data_AF-I3X5U1-F1
#
_entry.id   AF-I3X5U1-F1
#
_cell.length_a   1.000
_cell.length_b   1.000
_cell.length_c   1.000
_cell.angle_alpha   90.00
_cell.angle_beta   90.00
_cell.angle_gamma   90.00
#
_symmetry.space_group_name_H-M   'P 1'
#
loop_
_entity.id
_entity.type
_entity.pdbx_description
1 polymer ?
#
loop_
_entity_poly.entity_id
_entity_poly.type
_entity_poly.pdbx_seq_one_letter_code
_entity_poly.pdbx_strand_id
1 'polypeptide(L)'
;MRSEGSPITIASEDAALRADGLTGDTYGDAKRFFGLADWQLHHVVCSCHSGATVRSGKAAEYVREVAKPYPGLLAMLWDALRIFR
;
A
#
# COMPACT_ATOMS: atom_id res chain seq x y z
N MET A 1 3.46 -1.35 11.18
CA MET A 1 2.91 -0.51 10.10
C MET A 1 3.49 0.90 10.06
N ARG A 2 4.07 1.41 11.15
CA ARG A 2 5.01 2.54 11.11
C ARG A 2 6.31 2.13 11.80
N SER A 3 7.41 2.28 11.09
CA SER A 3 8.75 2.08 11.59
C SER A 3 9.70 2.89 10.73
N GLU A 4 10.87 3.21 11.27
CA GLU A 4 11.96 3.77 10.51
C GLU A 4 12.26 2.90 9.28
N GLY A 5 12.50 3.53 8.13
CA GLY A 5 12.73 2.84 6.86
C GLY A 5 11.53 2.08 6.29
N SER A 6 10.33 2.18 6.89
CA SER A 6 9.13 1.56 6.32
C SER A 6 8.76 2.21 4.98
N PRO A 7 8.06 1.49 4.07
CA PRO A 7 7.71 2.01 2.74
C PRO A 7 7.05 3.39 2.77
N ILE A 8 6.24 3.62 3.80
CA ILE A 8 5.45 4.83 3.91
C ILE A 8 6.17 5.95 4.67
N THR A 9 7.19 5.65 5.48
CA THR A 9 8.13 6.65 5.97
C THR A 9 8.99 7.16 4.80
N ILE A 10 9.52 6.26 3.98
CA ILE A 10 10.27 6.61 2.75
C ILE A 10 9.41 7.44 1.80
N ALA A 11 8.17 7.03 1.53
CA ALA A 11 7.27 7.79 0.66
C ALA A 11 6.95 9.18 1.23
N SER A 12 6.80 9.31 2.55
CA SER A 12 6.59 10.62 3.17
C SER A 12 7.81 11.53 3.05
N GLU A 13 9.03 11.01 2.92
CA GLU A 13 10.26 11.79 2.78
C GLU A 13 10.51 12.24 1.33
N ASP A 14 9.80 11.65 0.36
CA ASP A 14 9.90 11.99 -1.05
C ASP A 14 9.32 13.40 -1.32
N ALA A 15 10.15 14.28 -1.89
CA ALA A 15 9.80 15.67 -2.13
C ALA A 15 8.68 15.84 -3.17
N ALA A 16 8.59 14.95 -4.17
CA ALA A 16 7.52 15.00 -5.16
C ALA A 16 6.19 14.61 -4.51
N LEU A 17 6.17 13.53 -3.72
CA LEU A 17 4.96 13.10 -3.02
C LEU A 17 4.49 14.15 -1.99
N ARG A 18 5.42 14.80 -1.29
CA ARG A 18 5.13 15.94 -0.41
C ARG A 18 4.49 17.10 -1.17
N ALA A 19 5.04 17.45 -2.32
CA ALA A 19 4.53 18.54 -3.17
C ALA A 19 3.13 18.23 -3.72
N ASP A 20 2.86 16.95 -4.02
CA ASP A 20 1.56 16.48 -4.52
C ASP A 20 0.49 16.36 -3.41
N GLY A 21 0.86 16.52 -2.14
CA GLY A 21 -0.08 16.60 -1.01
C GLY A 21 -0.02 15.44 -0.01
N LEU A 22 1.03 14.61 -0.01
CA LEU A 22 1.25 13.62 1.05
C LEU A 22 1.66 14.34 2.34
N THR A 23 0.71 14.45 3.28
CA THR A 23 0.82 15.27 4.49
C THR A 23 1.73 14.70 5.58
N GLY A 24 2.04 13.40 5.52
CA GLY A 24 2.86 12.78 6.54
C GLY A 24 2.96 11.27 6.40
N ASP A 25 3.51 10.67 7.45
CA ASP A 25 3.66 9.24 7.57
C ASP A 25 2.69 8.66 8.60
N THR A 26 1.39 8.87 8.42
CA THR A 26 0.39 8.02 9.08
C THR A 26 -0.27 7.06 8.09
N TYR A 27 -0.95 6.05 8.63
CA TYR A 27 -1.75 5.12 7.82
C TYR A 27 -2.87 5.88 7.10
N GLY A 28 -3.48 6.82 7.82
CA GLY A 28 -4.54 7.68 7.28
C GLY A 28 -4.05 8.61 6.18
N ASP A 29 -2.83 9.15 6.29
CA ASP A 29 -2.25 10.01 5.24
C ASP A 29 -2.05 9.21 3.94
N ALA A 30 -1.43 8.03 4.04
CA ALA A 30 -1.23 7.13 2.90
C ALA A 30 -2.56 6.76 2.23
N LYS A 31 -3.56 6.38 3.03
CA LYS A 31 -4.88 5.99 2.55
C LYS A 31 -5.54 7.10 1.73
N ARG A 32 -5.53 8.33 2.27
CA ARG A 32 -6.16 9.48 1.64
C ARG A 32 -5.41 9.93 0.40
N PHE A 33 -4.09 10.03 0.48
CA PHE A 33 -3.25 10.50 -0.62
C PHE A 33 -3.33 9.56 -1.83
N PHE A 34 -3.17 8.25 -1.62
CA PHE A 34 -3.20 7.27 -2.72
C PHE A 34 -4.62 6.80 -3.10
N GLY A 35 -5.66 7.28 -2.41
CA GLY A 35 -7.05 6.87 -2.67
C GLY A 35 -7.30 5.37 -2.46
N LEU A 36 -6.58 4.74 -1.54
CA LEU A 36 -6.59 3.30 -1.35
C LEU A 36 -7.66 2.85 -0.36
N ALA A 37 -8.25 1.70 -0.62
CA ALA A 37 -9.05 0.98 0.37
C ALA A 37 -8.14 0.33 1.43
N ASP A 38 -8.69 0.04 2.62
CA ASP A 38 -7.90 -0.52 3.73
C ASP A 38 -7.20 -1.84 3.38
N TRP A 39 -7.85 -2.67 2.57
CA TRP A 39 -7.31 -3.96 2.13
C TRP A 39 -6.14 -3.80 1.14
N GLN A 40 -6.22 -2.84 0.22
CA GLN A 40 -5.13 -2.53 -0.71
C GLN A 40 -3.91 -2.01 0.05
N LEU A 41 -4.16 -1.16 1.04
CA LEU A 41 -3.11 -0.61 1.89
C LEU A 41 -2.46 -1.71 2.76
N HIS A 42 -3.24 -2.69 3.23
CA HIS A 42 -2.69 -3.85 3.92
C HIS A 42 -1.76 -4.69 3.04
N HIS A 43 -2.08 -4.85 1.76
CA HIS A 43 -1.25 -5.62 0.83
C HIS A 43 0.04 -4.89 0.44
N VAL A 44 -0.01 -3.56 0.26
CA VAL A 44 1.11 -2.79 -0.30
C VAL A 44 2.08 -2.30 0.78
N VAL A 45 1.59 -1.81 1.92
CA VAL A 45 2.43 -1.11 2.92
C VAL A 45 2.49 -1.79 4.28
N CYS A 46 1.66 -2.81 4.54
CA CYS A 46 1.67 -3.48 5.84
C CYS A 46 2.76 -4.56 5.92
N SER A 47 3.62 -4.43 6.93
CA SER A 47 4.63 -5.45 7.29
C SER A 47 4.01 -6.77 7.76
N CYS A 48 2.71 -6.81 8.06
CA CYS A 48 2.01 -8.04 8.47
C CYS A 48 1.96 -9.11 7.36
N HIS A 49 1.98 -8.72 6.09
CA HIS A 49 2.07 -9.65 4.95
C HIS A 49 3.45 -9.63 4.28
N SER A 50 4.13 -8.49 4.36
CA SER A 50 5.42 -8.29 3.69
C SER A 50 6.60 -8.80 4.53
N GLY A 51 6.41 -9.03 5.83
CA GLY A 51 7.50 -9.25 6.78
C GLY A 51 8.33 -7.98 7.01
N ALA A 52 9.51 -8.12 7.61
CA ALA A 52 10.44 -7.01 7.87
C ALA A 52 11.09 -6.45 6.59
N THR A 53 11.14 -7.24 5.51
CA THR A 53 11.73 -6.84 4.23
C THR A 53 10.89 -7.38 3.08
N VAL A 54 10.70 -6.57 2.04
CA VAL A 54 10.02 -6.97 0.80
C VAL A 54 10.95 -6.77 -0.38
N ARG A 55 10.98 -7.74 -1.31
CA ARG A 55 11.70 -7.55 -2.57
C ARG A 55 11.03 -6.45 -3.38
N SER A 56 11.81 -5.51 -3.91
CA SER A 56 11.31 -4.40 -4.75
C SER A 56 10.40 -4.87 -5.89
N GLY A 57 10.73 -5.99 -6.54
CA GLY A 57 9.90 -6.60 -7.58
C GLY A 57 8.49 -6.98 -7.11
N LYS A 58 8.36 -7.49 -5.87
CA LYS A 58 7.07 -7.90 -5.30
C LYS A 58 6.24 -6.70 -4.85
N ALA A 59 6.89 -5.67 -4.27
CA ALA A 59 6.23 -4.40 -3.97
C ALA A 59 5.68 -3.75 -5.26
N ALA A 60 6.47 -3.73 -6.33
CA ALA A 60 6.03 -3.21 -7.61
C ALA A 60 4.88 -4.02 -8.24
N GLU A 61 4.83 -5.34 -8.00
CA GLU A 61 3.70 -6.19 -8.40
C GLU A 61 2.41 -5.77 -7.69
N TYR A 62 2.44 -5.58 -6.37
CA TYR A 62 1.26 -5.13 -5.61
C TYR A 62 0.79 -3.74 -6.03
N VAL A 63 1.72 -2.80 -6.25
CA VAL A 63 1.36 -1.46 -6.75
C VAL A 63 0.67 -1.56 -8.12
N ARG A 64 1.19 -2.40 -9.04
CA ARG A 64 0.55 -2.62 -10.34
C ARG A 64 -0.81 -3.30 -10.23
N GLU A 65 -1.00 -4.21 -9.27
CA GLU A 65 -2.31 -4.83 -9.02
C GLU A 65 -3.33 -3.81 -8.51
N VAL A 66 -2.92 -2.96 -7.57
CA VAL A 66 -3.75 -1.89 -7.01
C VAL A 66 -4.06 -0.78 -8.02
N ALA A 67 -3.13 -0.48 -8.92
CA ALA A 67 -3.30 0.53 -9.97
C ALA A 67 -4.17 0.06 -11.16
N LYS A 68 -4.52 -1.24 -11.24
CA LYS A 68 -5.49 -1.69 -12.25
C LYS A 68 -6.87 -1.13 -11.90
N PRO A 69 -7.60 -0.56 -12.88
CA PRO A 69 -8.96 -0.08 -12.66
C PRO A 69 -9.80 -1.20 -12.04
N TYR A 70 -10.50 -0.88 -10.94
CA TYR A 70 -11.04 -1.87 -10.02
C TYR A 70 -11.75 -3.03 -10.73
N PRO A 71 -11.42 -4.26 -10.35
CA PRO A 71 -12.05 -5.44 -10.91
C PRO A 71 -13.46 -5.62 -10.32
N GLY A 72 -14.40 -6.14 -11.12
CA GLY A 72 -15.77 -6.39 -10.69
C GLY A 72 -15.88 -7.30 -9.45
N LEU A 73 -17.11 -7.48 -8.94
CA LEU A 73 -17.46 -8.20 -7.70
C LEU A 73 -16.65 -9.50 -7.42
N LEU A 74 -16.28 -10.24 -8.47
CA LEU A 74 -15.49 -11.48 -8.41
C LEU A 74 -14.08 -11.31 -7.86
N ALA A 75 -13.41 -10.19 -8.14
CA ALA A 75 -12.05 -9.97 -7.66
C ALA A 75 -12.03 -9.47 -6.22
N MET A 76 -13.03 -8.71 -5.78
CA MET A 76 -13.22 -8.42 -4.35
C MET A 76 -13.39 -9.71 -3.52
N LEU A 77 -14.12 -10.70 -4.05
CA LEU A 77 -14.25 -12.03 -3.44
C LEU A 77 -12.93 -12.81 -3.44
N TRP A 78 -12.16 -12.73 -4.52
CA TRP A 78 -10.87 -13.42 -4.64
C TRP A 78 -9.81 -12.84 -3.70
N ASP A 79 -9.81 -11.52 -3.48
CA ASP A 79 -8.94 -10.85 -2.53
C ASP A 79 -9.30 -11.19 -1.08
N ALA A 80 -10.60 -11.26 -0.75
CA ALA A 80 -11.06 -11.73 0.57
C ALA A 80 -10.56 -13.15 0.90
N LEU A 81 -10.47 -14.03 -0.11
CA LEU A 81 -9.93 -15.38 0.02
C LEU A 81 -8.41 -15.43 0.23
N ARG A 82 -7.66 -14.41 -0.23
CA ARG A 82 -6.21 -14.32 -0.03
C ARG A 82 -5.79 -13.77 1.34
N ILE A 83 -6.68 -13.07 2.03
CA ILE A 83 -6.42 -12.52 3.38
C ILE A 83 -6.26 -13.64 4.44
N PHE A 84 -6.83 -14.82 4.20
CA PHE A 84 -6.84 -15.94 5.16
C PHE A 84 -5.80 -17.04 4.86
N ARG A 85 -4.88 -16.84 3.92
CA ARG A 85 -3.86 -17.84 3.56
C ARG A 85 -2.45 -17.30 3.75
#